data_AF-A0A3S0YH31-F1
#
_entry.id   AF-A0A3S0YH31-F1
#
_cell.length_a   1.000
_cell.length_b   1.000
_cell.length_c   1.000
_cell.angle_alpha   90.00
_cell.angle_beta   90.00
_cell.angle_gamma   90.00
#
_symmetry.space_group_name_H-M   'P 1'
#
loop_
_entity.id
_entity.type
_entity.pdbx_description
1 polymer ?
#
loop_
_entity_poly.entity_id
_entity_poly.type
_entity_poly.pdbx_seq_one_letter_code
_entity_poly.pdbx_strand_id
1 'polypeptide(L)'
;MPCEKCDSLRSFELSGQYKLIIASPRGHSSTKLLNQLADNNYNIHKDDNVITLFFYAKEAFQLGQIINSCFSQVELDDSKALLIPALEANFGAEIILNHSYSLAKLVGLFVSQWLVDLIKNGSLTTFCQPIVQKDTLEPYGFECLLRGSIDNRIIPHSACISHFMRYCF
;
A
#
# COMPACT_ATOMS: atom_id res chain seq x y z
N MET A 1 19.46 -0.93 26.78
CA MET A 1 19.17 0.30 26.04
C MET A 1 18.51 -0.09 24.74
N PRO A 2 17.30 0.40 24.43
CA PRO A 2 16.70 0.21 23.11
C PRO A 2 17.59 0.87 22.06
N CYS A 3 17.75 0.23 20.91
CA CYS A 3 18.52 0.78 19.80
C CYS A 3 17.63 1.78 19.05
N GLU A 4 18.00 3.06 19.01
CA GLU A 4 17.23 4.10 18.26
C GLU A 4 17.03 3.75 16.78
N LYS A 5 17.93 2.96 16.18
CA LYS A 5 17.77 2.45 14.80
C LYS A 5 16.80 1.27 14.68
N CYS A 6 16.61 0.50 15.75
CA CYS A 6 15.61 -0.58 15.79
C CYS A 6 14.23 -0.07 16.21
N ASP A 7 14.18 1.02 16.98
CA ASP A 7 12.94 1.67 17.43
C ASP A 7 12.42 2.74 16.45
N SER A 8 13.22 3.18 15.48
CA SER A 8 12.72 3.95 14.34
C SER A 8 12.00 3.02 13.38
N LEU A 9 10.76 2.67 13.74
CA LEU A 9 9.78 2.17 12.78
C LEU A 9 9.74 3.18 11.64
N ARG A 10 10.30 2.81 10.48
CA ARG A 10 10.05 3.55 9.24
C ARG A 10 8.54 3.69 9.14
N SER A 11 8.04 4.92 9.18
CA SER A 11 6.61 5.16 9.14
C SER A 11 6.07 4.63 7.81
N PHE A 12 5.11 3.71 7.87
CA PHE A 12 4.39 3.22 6.70
C PHE A 12 3.36 4.24 6.20
N GLU A 13 3.14 5.31 6.95
CA GLU A 13 2.28 6.41 6.57
C GLU A 13 2.99 7.33 5.57
N LEU A 14 2.33 7.56 4.45
CA LEU A 14 2.74 8.56 3.48
C LEU A 14 2.21 9.93 3.89
N SER A 15 3.05 10.96 3.76
CA SER A 15 2.64 12.35 4.03
C SER A 15 3.23 13.30 3.00
N GLY A 16 2.47 14.34 2.64
CA GLY A 16 2.91 15.32 1.64
C GLY A 16 2.87 14.81 0.20
N GLN A 17 3.83 15.27 -0.60
CA GLN A 17 3.94 14.97 -2.03
C GLN A 17 5.14 14.06 -2.29
N TYR A 18 5.00 13.14 -3.23
CA TYR A 18 6.04 12.20 -3.64
C TYR A 18 6.26 12.23 -5.15
N LYS A 19 7.50 11.93 -5.54
CA LYS A 19 7.88 11.56 -6.90
C LYS A 19 7.96 10.03 -6.98
N LEU A 20 7.19 9.45 -7.88
CA LEU A 20 7.24 8.03 -8.21
C LEU A 20 7.93 7.86 -9.56
N ILE A 21 8.95 7.01 -9.59
CA ILE A 21 9.66 6.61 -10.81
C ILE A 21 9.48 5.11 -10.96
N ILE A 22 9.03 4.65 -12.12
CA ILE A 22 8.76 3.25 -12.41
C ILE A 22 9.56 2.86 -13.64
N ALA A 23 10.47 1.89 -13.49
CA ALA A 23 11.16 1.23 -14.58
C ALA A 23 10.47 -0.11 -14.85
N SER A 24 9.70 -0.18 -15.95
CA SER A 24 9.01 -1.39 -16.37
C SER A 24 9.91 -2.21 -17.29
N PRO A 25 9.98 -3.55 -17.15
CA PRO A 25 10.75 -4.40 -18.05
C PRO A 25 10.10 -4.56 -19.43
N ARG A 26 8.81 -4.21 -19.60
CA ARG A 26 8.05 -4.44 -20.85
C ARG A 26 7.21 -3.24 -21.27
N GLY A 27 7.17 -2.96 -22.58
CA GLY A 27 6.53 -1.77 -23.15
C GLY A 27 4.98 -1.76 -23.14
N HIS A 28 4.31 -2.91 -23.21
CA HIS A 28 2.83 -2.96 -23.33
C HIS A 28 2.10 -2.51 -22.05
N SER A 29 2.57 -2.96 -20.89
CA SER A 29 2.00 -2.61 -19.58
C SER A 29 2.23 -1.14 -19.24
N SER A 30 3.35 -0.57 -19.72
CA SER A 30 3.63 0.86 -19.65
C SER A 30 2.60 1.69 -20.43
N THR A 31 2.20 1.27 -21.64
CA THR A 31 1.18 2.00 -22.42
C THR A 31 -0.19 1.96 -21.74
N LYS A 32 -0.59 0.81 -21.20
CA LYS A 32 -1.85 0.69 -20.44
C LYS A 32 -1.85 1.61 -19.22
N LEU A 33 -0.74 1.62 -18.47
CA LEU A 33 -0.58 2.49 -17.30
C LEU A 33 -0.67 3.97 -17.69
N LEU A 34 0.03 4.39 -18.75
CA LEU A 34 0.02 5.79 -19.19
C LEU A 34 -1.37 6.28 -19.55
N ASN A 35 -2.15 5.47 -20.26
CA ASN A 35 -3.53 5.81 -20.60
C ASN A 35 -4.38 5.99 -19.34
N GLN A 36 -4.32 5.03 -18.41
CA GLN A 36 -5.08 5.12 -17.16
C GLN A 36 -4.65 6.31 -16.29
N LEU A 37 -3.35 6.61 -16.20
CA LEU A 37 -2.87 7.75 -15.45
C LEU A 37 -3.29 9.09 -16.10
N ALA A 38 -3.30 9.17 -17.42
CA ALA A 38 -3.78 10.35 -18.16
C ALA A 38 -5.28 10.56 -17.97
N ASP A 39 -6.09 9.48 -18.03
CA ASP A 39 -7.54 9.52 -17.78
C ASP A 39 -7.86 10.00 -16.35
N ASN A 40 -6.94 9.80 -15.40
CA ASN A 40 -7.05 10.25 -14.01
C ASN A 40 -6.34 11.60 -13.74
N ASN A 41 -5.92 12.32 -14.78
CA ASN A 41 -5.28 13.65 -14.70
C ASN A 41 -3.95 13.71 -13.92
N TYR A 42 -3.19 12.61 -13.87
CA TYR A 42 -1.83 12.67 -13.32
C TYR A 42 -0.89 13.40 -14.29
N ASN A 43 0.03 14.21 -13.74
CA ASN A 43 1.12 14.79 -14.52
C ASN A 43 2.24 13.75 -14.66
N ILE A 44 2.43 13.24 -15.88
CA ILE A 44 3.30 12.11 -16.17
C ILE A 44 4.37 12.52 -17.17
N HIS A 45 5.60 12.10 -16.91
CA HIS A 45 6.70 12.17 -17.85
C HIS A 45 7.16 10.75 -18.18
N LYS A 46 7.31 10.43 -19.47
CA LYS A 46 7.84 9.14 -19.92
C LYS A 46 9.15 9.36 -20.67
N ASP A 47 10.17 8.60 -20.29
CA ASP A 47 11.45 8.52 -20.99
C ASP A 47 11.83 7.05 -21.17
N ASP A 48 11.94 6.58 -22.40
CA ASP A 48 12.08 5.16 -22.76
C ASP A 48 11.11 4.22 -22.00
N ASN A 49 11.64 3.41 -21.08
CA ASN A 49 10.92 2.44 -20.26
C ASN A 49 10.66 2.95 -18.83
N VAL A 50 10.93 4.23 -18.59
CA VAL A 50 10.79 4.88 -17.29
C VAL A 50 9.60 5.83 -17.30
N ILE A 51 8.70 5.63 -16.34
CA ILE A 51 7.55 6.50 -16.10
C ILE A 51 7.80 7.26 -14.81
N THR A 52 7.70 8.58 -14.87
CA THR A 52 7.83 9.48 -13.72
C THR A 52 6.52 10.23 -13.51
N LEU A 53 6.04 10.28 -12.28
CA LEU A 53 4.90 11.11 -11.91
C LEU A 53 5.05 11.69 -10.50
N PHE A 54 4.28 12.74 -10.22
CA PHE A 54 4.12 13.28 -8.88
C PHE A 54 2.71 13.02 -8.39
N PHE A 55 2.57 12.74 -7.09
CA PHE A 55 1.28 12.53 -6.45
C PHE A 55 1.34 12.93 -4.97
N TYR A 56 0.19 13.26 -4.39
CA TYR A 56 0.04 13.48 -2.96
C TYR A 56 -0.31 12.18 -2.23
N ALA A 57 0.09 12.06 -0.97
CA ALA A 57 -0.18 10.88 -0.14
C ALA A 57 -1.66 10.46 -0.13
N LYS A 58 -2.60 11.42 -0.16
CA LYS A 58 -4.06 11.16 -0.23
C LYS A 58 -4.50 10.41 -1.49
N GLU A 59 -3.70 10.45 -2.55
CA GLU A 59 -3.98 9.81 -3.84
C GLU A 59 -3.37 8.39 -3.92
N ALA A 60 -2.55 8.01 -2.93
CA ALA A 60 -1.79 6.76 -2.95
C ALA A 60 -2.70 5.54 -3.17
N PHE A 61 -3.82 5.45 -2.46
CA PHE A 61 -4.74 4.31 -2.60
C PHE A 61 -5.25 4.15 -4.04
N GLN A 62 -5.76 5.23 -4.66
CA GLN A 62 -6.26 5.21 -6.03
C GLN A 62 -5.13 4.89 -7.03
N LEU A 63 -3.95 5.51 -6.85
CA LEU A 63 -2.79 5.23 -7.68
C LEU A 63 -2.36 3.76 -7.60
N GLY A 64 -2.33 3.20 -6.40
CA GLY A 64 -2.05 1.78 -6.18
C GLY A 64 -3.04 0.87 -6.88
N GLN A 65 -4.33 1.19 -6.86
CA GLN A 65 -5.36 0.43 -7.59
C GLN A 65 -5.16 0.50 -9.11
N ILE A 66 -4.87 1.69 -9.64
CA ILE A 66 -4.60 1.89 -11.07
C ILE A 66 -3.42 1.02 -11.51
N ILE A 67 -2.28 1.11 -10.80
CA ILE A 67 -1.08 0.34 -11.11
C ILE A 67 -1.38 -1.16 -11.03
N ASN A 68 -2.02 -1.63 -9.97
CA ASN A 68 -2.33 -3.05 -9.77
C ASN A 68 -3.26 -3.62 -10.86
N SER A 69 -4.11 -2.79 -11.48
CA SER A 69 -4.98 -3.21 -12.59
C SER A 69 -4.24 -3.28 -13.94
N CYS A 70 -3.09 -2.61 -14.05
CA CYS A 70 -2.34 -2.49 -15.30
C CYS A 70 -1.27 -3.58 -15.48
N PHE A 71 -0.78 -4.16 -14.39
CA PHE A 71 0.32 -5.12 -14.38
C PHE A 71 -0.17 -6.49 -13.88
N SER A 72 0.35 -7.56 -14.46
CA SER A 72 0.30 -8.88 -13.82
C SER A 72 1.24 -8.91 -12.60
N GLN A 73 1.04 -9.89 -11.70
CA GLN A 73 1.89 -10.04 -10.51
C GLN A 73 3.37 -10.18 -10.87
N VAL A 74 3.69 -10.99 -11.88
CA VAL A 74 5.07 -11.17 -12.38
C VAL A 74 5.68 -9.85 -12.83
N GLU A 75 4.92 -9.01 -13.54
CA GLU A 75 5.43 -7.72 -13.99
C GLU A 75 5.59 -6.72 -12.84
N LEU A 76 4.74 -6.77 -11.81
CA LEU A 76 4.92 -5.95 -10.59
C LEU A 76 6.19 -6.33 -9.84
N ASP A 77 6.53 -7.62 -9.79
CA ASP A 77 7.71 -8.12 -9.09
C ASP A 77 9.02 -7.80 -9.86
N ASP A 78 8.97 -7.90 -11.20
CA ASP A 78 10.11 -7.60 -12.07
C ASP A 78 10.34 -6.09 -12.27
N SER A 79 9.31 -5.26 -12.10
CA SER A 79 9.43 -3.80 -12.23
C SER A 79 10.13 -3.19 -11.02
N LYS A 80 11.05 -2.27 -11.28
CA LYS A 80 11.74 -1.48 -10.23
C LYS A 80 11.07 -0.12 -10.10
N ALA A 81 10.99 0.38 -8.89
CA ALA A 81 10.41 1.69 -8.63
C ALA A 81 11.14 2.43 -7.52
N LEU A 82 11.16 3.76 -7.65
CA LEU A 82 11.66 4.68 -6.65
C LEU A 82 10.51 5.54 -6.12
N LEU A 83 10.40 5.63 -4.80
CA LEU A 83 9.46 6.53 -4.12
C LEU A 83 10.22 7.55 -3.30
N ILE A 84 10.25 8.80 -3.77
CA ILE A 84 11.07 9.87 -3.19
C ILE A 84 10.14 10.97 -2.68
N PRO A 85 10.23 11.39 -1.41
CA PRO A 85 9.54 12.58 -0.92
C PRO A 85 9.94 13.82 -1.73
N ALA A 86 8.98 14.63 -2.17
CA ALA A 86 9.26 15.79 -3.04
C ALA A 86 10.15 16.86 -2.36
N LEU A 87 10.22 16.85 -1.03
CA LEU A 87 11.07 17.75 -0.23
C LEU A 87 12.55 17.33 -0.21
N GLU A 88 12.88 16.11 -0.64
CA GLU A 88 14.27 15.64 -0.74
C GLU A 88 14.87 16.11 -2.07
N ALA A 89 15.61 17.22 -2.02
CA ALA A 89 16.12 17.91 -3.21
C ALA A 89 17.33 17.22 -3.89
N ASN A 90 17.97 16.23 -3.25
CA ASN A 90 19.24 15.69 -3.71
C ASN A 90 19.10 14.29 -4.30
N PHE A 91 19.38 14.12 -5.60
CA PHE A 91 19.41 12.79 -6.25
C PHE A 91 20.79 12.13 -6.08
N GLY A 92 21.16 11.81 -4.83
CA GLY A 92 22.39 11.07 -4.52
C GLY A 92 22.21 9.55 -4.63
N ALA A 93 23.32 8.81 -4.79
CA ALA A 93 23.31 7.34 -4.83
C ALA A 93 22.69 6.72 -3.57
N GLU A 94 22.85 7.36 -2.42
CA GLU A 94 22.24 6.96 -1.14
C GLU A 94 20.71 6.98 -1.20
N ILE A 95 20.11 8.01 -1.80
CA ILE A 95 18.65 8.12 -1.94
C ILE A 95 18.13 7.08 -2.93
N ILE A 96 18.84 6.83 -4.03
CA ILE A 96 18.47 5.77 -4.97
C ILE A 96 18.47 4.40 -4.28
N LEU A 97 19.51 4.09 -3.51
CA LEU A 97 19.63 2.80 -2.82
C LEU A 97 18.59 2.64 -1.70
N ASN A 98 18.32 3.70 -0.94
CA ASN A 98 17.37 3.65 0.18
C ASN A 98 15.89 3.66 -0.25
N HIS A 99 15.61 4.13 -1.46
CA HIS A 99 14.24 4.29 -1.98
C HIS A 99 13.90 3.36 -3.15
N SER A 100 14.76 2.39 -3.48
CA SER A 100 14.53 1.38 -4.52
C SER A 100 13.76 0.18 -4.00
N TYR A 101 12.63 -0.10 -4.65
CA TYR A 101 11.72 -1.18 -4.32
C TYR A 101 11.26 -1.92 -5.58
N SER A 102 10.69 -3.12 -5.42
CA SER A 102 9.81 -3.66 -6.46
C SER A 102 8.54 -2.81 -6.56
N LEU A 103 7.95 -2.74 -7.74
CA LEU A 103 6.68 -2.04 -7.91
C LEU A 103 5.58 -2.73 -7.09
N ALA A 104 5.61 -4.06 -6.96
CA ALA A 104 4.70 -4.82 -6.09
C ALA A 104 4.70 -4.30 -4.65
N LYS A 105 5.88 -4.05 -4.07
CA LYS A 105 6.00 -3.56 -2.69
C LYS A 105 5.42 -2.16 -2.53
N LEU A 106 5.64 -1.28 -3.52
CA LEU A 106 5.07 0.07 -3.48
C LEU A 106 3.55 0.07 -3.68
N VAL A 107 3.04 -0.76 -4.59
CA VAL A 107 1.58 -0.96 -4.73
C VAL A 107 1.00 -1.42 -3.41
N GLY A 108 1.64 -2.38 -2.74
CA GLY A 108 1.25 -2.83 -1.40
C GLY A 108 1.22 -1.70 -0.37
N LEU A 109 2.26 -0.86 -0.33
CA LEU A 109 2.30 0.32 0.54
C LEU A 109 1.15 1.29 0.25
N PHE A 110 0.91 1.59 -1.03
CA PHE A 110 -0.11 2.54 -1.49
C PHE A 110 -1.52 2.08 -1.15
N VAL A 111 -1.82 0.85 -1.50
CA VAL A 111 -3.15 0.28 -1.25
C VAL A 111 -3.38 0.03 0.24
N SER A 112 -2.33 -0.03 1.07
CA SER A 112 -2.44 -0.23 2.53
C SER A 112 -2.61 1.03 3.36
N GLN A 113 -2.57 2.22 2.77
CA GLN A 113 -2.66 3.48 3.54
C GLN A 113 -3.94 3.56 4.39
N TRP A 114 -5.08 3.10 3.88
CA TRP A 114 -6.33 3.07 4.64
C TRP A 114 -6.24 2.22 5.93
N LEU A 115 -5.45 1.14 5.92
CA LEU A 115 -5.26 0.29 7.08
C LEU A 115 -4.31 0.93 8.08
N VAL A 116 -3.27 1.62 7.59
CA VAL A 116 -2.38 2.45 8.42
C VAL A 116 -3.21 3.49 9.15
N ASP A 117 -4.13 4.17 8.46
CA ASP A 117 -5.03 5.16 9.06
C ASP A 117 -5.91 4.54 10.15
N LEU A 118 -6.48 3.36 9.92
CA LEU A 118 -7.26 2.65 10.94
C LEU A 118 -6.47 2.35 12.20
N ILE A 119 -5.22 1.90 12.05
CA ILE A 119 -4.33 1.60 13.18
C ILE A 119 -4.02 2.89 13.95
N LYS A 120 -3.59 3.94 13.23
CA LYS A 120 -3.19 5.21 13.85
C LYS A 120 -4.36 5.90 14.58
N ASN A 121 -5.55 5.83 14.01
CA ASN A 121 -6.75 6.43 14.59
C ASN A 121 -7.41 5.55 15.66
N GLY A 122 -6.81 4.41 16.06
CA GLY A 122 -7.40 3.50 17.04
C GLY A 122 -8.77 2.97 16.61
N SER A 123 -9.03 2.91 15.29
CA SER A 123 -10.32 2.55 14.71
C SER A 123 -10.44 1.04 14.42
N LEU A 124 -9.49 0.26 14.93
CA LEU A 124 -9.56 -1.20 14.98
C LEU A 124 -10.22 -1.65 16.28
N THR A 125 -11.11 -2.63 16.19
CA THR A 125 -11.82 -3.21 17.33
C THR A 125 -11.94 -4.72 17.17
N THR A 126 -12.22 -5.41 18.27
CA THR A 126 -12.38 -6.87 18.29
C THR A 126 -13.82 -7.21 18.64
N PHE A 127 -14.45 -8.01 17.78
CA PHE A 127 -15.76 -8.60 18.04
C PHE A 127 -15.53 -10.04 18.49
N CYS A 128 -16.36 -10.55 19.40
CA CYS A 128 -16.25 -11.93 19.89
C CYS A 128 -17.44 -12.75 19.44
N GLN A 129 -17.21 -13.80 18.66
CA GLN A 129 -18.25 -14.76 18.27
C GLN A 129 -18.20 -15.96 19.23
N PRO A 130 -19.30 -16.27 19.95
CA PRO A 130 -19.32 -17.42 20.84
C PRO A 130 -19.24 -18.73 20.05
N ILE A 131 -18.44 -19.65 20.56
CA ILE A 131 -18.40 -21.05 20.12
C ILE A 131 -19.22 -21.84 21.13
N VAL A 132 -20.31 -22.46 20.67
CA VAL A 132 -21.30 -23.10 21.53
C VAL A 132 -21.25 -24.62 21.42
N GLN A 133 -21.54 -25.31 22.51
CA GLN A 133 -21.69 -26.76 22.51
C GLN A 133 -22.89 -27.14 21.65
N LYS A 134 -22.78 -28.20 20.84
CA LYS A 134 -23.84 -28.59 19.92
C LYS A 134 -25.15 -28.94 20.62
N ASP A 135 -25.07 -29.64 21.75
CA ASP A 135 -26.25 -30.22 22.40
C ASP A 135 -26.89 -29.27 23.42
N THR A 136 -26.10 -28.45 24.13
CA THR A 136 -26.61 -27.52 25.16
C THR A 136 -26.75 -26.08 24.66
N LEU A 137 -26.13 -25.74 23.52
CA LEU A 137 -25.96 -24.37 23.02
C LEU A 137 -25.26 -23.42 24.00
N GLU A 138 -24.62 -23.96 25.04
CA GLU A 138 -23.86 -23.16 26.00
C GLU A 138 -22.52 -22.73 25.40
N PRO A 139 -22.12 -21.46 25.55
CA PRO A 139 -20.80 -20.99 25.13
C PRO A 139 -19.69 -21.72 25.89
N TYR A 140 -18.69 -22.23 25.17
CA TYR A 140 -17.46 -22.81 25.77
C TYR A 140 -16.17 -22.13 25.30
N GLY A 141 -16.28 -21.18 24.37
CA GLY A 141 -15.17 -20.40 23.87
C GLY A 141 -15.65 -19.20 23.06
N PHE A 142 -14.72 -18.36 22.64
CA PHE A 142 -14.99 -17.21 21.79
C PHE A 142 -13.92 -17.10 20.69
N GLU A 143 -14.35 -16.88 19.46
CA GLU A 143 -13.48 -16.49 18.36
C GLU A 143 -13.38 -14.96 18.32
N CYS A 144 -12.15 -14.45 18.40
CA CYS A 144 -11.87 -13.02 18.30
C CYS A 144 -11.73 -12.61 16.84
N LEU A 145 -12.57 -11.67 16.42
CA LEU A 145 -12.71 -11.24 15.04
C LEU A 145 -12.33 -9.75 14.92
N LEU A 146 -11.19 -9.47 14.28
CA LEU A 146 -10.73 -8.09 14.04
C LEU A 146 -11.66 -7.36 13.07
N ARG A 147 -12.02 -6.12 13.40
CA ARG A 147 -12.85 -5.21 12.59
C ARG A 147 -12.24 -3.82 12.55
N GLY A 148 -12.35 -3.15 11.40
CA GLY A 148 -12.11 -1.70 11.29
C GLY A 148 -13.41 -0.91 11.30
N SER A 149 -13.35 0.39 11.56
CA SER A 149 -14.46 1.32 11.39
C SER A 149 -14.03 2.53 10.59
N ILE A 150 -14.73 2.85 9.49
CA ILE A 150 -14.55 4.09 8.72
C ILE A 150 -15.91 4.75 8.61
N ASP A 151 -16.02 6.02 9.02
CA ASP A 151 -17.27 6.79 8.99
C ASP A 151 -18.46 6.04 9.62
N ASN A 152 -18.23 5.41 10.78
CA ASN A 152 -19.19 4.54 11.50
C ASN A 152 -19.66 3.29 10.73
N ARG A 153 -19.00 2.93 9.62
CA ARG A 153 -19.24 1.67 8.90
C ARG A 153 -18.18 0.65 9.30
N ILE A 154 -18.64 -0.52 9.74
CA ILE A 154 -17.77 -1.63 10.09
C ILE A 154 -17.20 -2.26 8.82
N ILE A 155 -15.88 -2.37 8.77
CA ILE A 155 -15.16 -3.09 7.73
C ILE A 155 -15.06 -4.57 8.13
N PRO A 156 -15.47 -5.49 7.25
CA PRO A 156 -15.43 -6.92 7.55
C PRO A 156 -14.00 -7.43 7.66
N HIS A 157 -13.84 -8.50 8.43
CA HIS A 157 -12.55 -9.17 8.66
C HIS A 157 -11.76 -9.43 7.39
N SER A 158 -12.45 -9.94 6.36
CA SER A 158 -11.86 -10.36 5.10
C SER A 158 -11.16 -9.20 4.41
N ALA A 159 -11.71 -7.98 4.48
CA ALA A 159 -11.11 -6.81 3.88
C ALA A 159 -9.83 -6.37 4.62
N CYS A 160 -9.78 -6.48 5.95
CA CYS A 160 -8.57 -6.19 6.73
C CYS A 160 -7.46 -7.22 6.48
N ILE A 161 -7.81 -8.52 6.46
CA ILE A 161 -6.81 -9.60 6.34
C ILE A 161 -6.36 -9.82 4.91
N SER A 162 -7.26 -9.80 3.91
CA SER A 162 -6.86 -10.04 2.51
C SER A 162 -5.81 -9.02 2.05
N HIS A 163 -5.88 -7.82 2.62
CA HIS A 163 -4.95 -6.74 2.36
C HIS A 163 -3.57 -7.01 2.97
N PHE A 164 -3.54 -7.45 4.22
CA PHE A 164 -2.32 -7.83 4.93
C PHE A 164 -1.62 -9.03 4.26
N MET A 165 -2.39 -10.06 3.91
CA MET A 165 -1.85 -11.30 3.35
C MET A 165 -1.28 -11.15 1.94
N ARG A 166 -1.78 -10.18 1.15
CA ARG A 166 -1.36 -10.01 -0.25
C ARG A 166 -0.12 -9.15 -0.42
N TYR A 167 0.21 -8.31 0.57
CA TYR A 167 1.24 -7.29 0.43
C TYR A 167 2.26 -7.24 1.57
N CYS A 168 2.03 -7.96 2.67
CA CYS A 168 2.99 -8.06 3.79
C CYS A 168 3.76 -9.38 3.82
N PHE A 169 3.36 -10.38 3.02
CA PHE A 169 4.02 -11.68 2.84
C PHE A 169 4.24 -11.95 1.34
#